data_AF-A0A959S2U0-F1
#
_entry.id   AF-A0A959S2U0-F1
#
_cell.length_a   1.000
_cell.length_b   1.000
_cell.length_c   1.000
_cell.angle_alpha   90.00
_cell.angle_beta   90.00
_cell.angle_gamma   90.00
#
_symmetry.space_group_name_H-M   'P 1'
#
loop_
_entity.id
_entity.type
_entity.pdbx_description
1 polymer ?
#
loop_
_entity_poly.entity_id
_entity_poly.type
_entity_poly.pdbx_seq_one_letter_code
_entity_poly.pdbx_strand_id
1 'polypeptide(L)'
;LGQSFQLSKHQVSLLDFVSDKKFNLVYFDAFEPETQPELWTEDVFKRLFDMMVDGGILTTYCCKGYVRRNMIAAGFVVEKVPGPPGKREMIVAQRPL
;
A
#
# COMPACT_ATOMS: atom_id res chain seq x y z
N LEU A 1 -22.52 11.52 -5.03
CA LEU A 1 -21.89 10.27 -5.53
C LEU A 1 -22.85 9.67 -6.55
N GLY A 2 -22.40 9.41 -7.78
CA GLY A 2 -23.27 8.94 -8.87
C GLY A 2 -23.70 7.48 -8.68
N GLN A 3 -24.63 7.00 -9.52
CA GLN A 3 -25.15 5.62 -9.44
C GLN A 3 -24.08 4.51 -9.55
N SER A 4 -22.92 4.81 -10.14
CA SER A 4 -21.81 3.86 -10.30
C SER A 4 -20.81 3.84 -9.14
N PHE A 5 -21.03 4.60 -8.06
CA PHE A 5 -20.12 4.63 -6.91
C PHE A 5 -20.65 3.80 -5.76
N GLN A 6 -19.81 2.89 -5.25
CA GLN A 6 -20.10 2.10 -4.05
C GLN A 6 -18.92 2.20 -3.08
N LEU A 7 -19.23 2.29 -1.78
CA LEU A 7 -18.24 2.27 -0.70
C LEU A 7 -18.53 1.08 0.21
N SER A 8 -17.53 0.24 0.43
CA SER A 8 -17.57 -0.86 1.40
C SER A 8 -16.59 -0.56 2.53
N LYS A 9 -17.08 -0.57 3.77
CA LYS A 9 -16.24 -0.40 4.97
C LYS A 9 -16.18 -1.73 5.71
N HIS A 10 -14.97 -2.22 5.95
CA HIS A 10 -14.73 -3.42 6.75
C HIS A 10 -14.16 -3.03 8.10
N GLN A 11 -14.80 -3.45 9.20
CA GLN A 11 -14.31 -3.23 10.56
C GLN A 11 -13.52 -4.46 11.02
N VAL A 12 -12.29 -4.58 10.51
CA VAL A 12 -11.39 -5.69 10.77
C VAL A 12 -9.95 -5.19 10.72
N SER A 13 -9.03 -5.88 11.39
CA SER A 13 -7.60 -5.63 11.22
C SER A 13 -7.18 -5.94 9.77
N LEU A 14 -6.26 -5.17 9.20
CA LEU A 14 -5.66 -5.52 7.91
C LEU A 14 -4.97 -6.89 7.96
N LEU A 15 -4.46 -7.28 9.14
CA LEU A 15 -3.84 -8.59 9.36
C LEU A 15 -4.85 -9.74 9.32
N ASP A 16 -6.14 -9.47 9.47
CA ASP A 16 -7.20 -10.49 9.40
C ASP A 16 -8.09 -10.31 8.16
N PHE A 17 -7.88 -9.23 7.39
CA PHE A 17 -8.63 -8.97 6.18
C PHE A 17 -8.31 -10.01 5.11
N VAL A 18 -9.38 -10.56 4.54
CA VAL A 18 -9.36 -11.49 3.41
C VAL A 18 -10.35 -11.01 2.36
N SER A 19 -9.98 -11.16 1.10
CA SER A 19 -10.80 -10.78 -0.06
C SER A 19 -10.48 -11.73 -1.20
N ASP A 20 -11.52 -12.17 -1.91
CA ASP A 20 -11.42 -12.89 -3.19
C ASP A 20 -11.19 -11.93 -4.37
N LYS A 21 -11.50 -10.64 -4.20
CA LYS A 21 -11.23 -9.58 -5.18
C LYS A 21 -9.77 -9.18 -5.21
N LYS A 22 -9.31 -8.77 -6.39
CA LYS A 22 -8.03 -8.08 -6.58
C LYS A 22 -8.22 -6.57 -6.73
N PHE A 23 -7.23 -5.80 -6.30
CA PHE A 23 -7.28 -4.34 -6.31
C PHE A 23 -6.32 -3.74 -7.34
N ASN A 24 -6.80 -2.76 -8.10
CA ASN A 24 -5.99 -1.97 -9.03
C ASN A 24 -5.15 -0.91 -8.31
N LEU A 25 -5.67 -0.34 -7.23
CA LEU A 25 -5.06 0.76 -6.49
C LEU A 25 -5.26 0.57 -5.00
N VAL A 26 -4.17 0.68 -4.24
CA VAL A 26 -4.15 0.66 -2.78
C VAL A 26 -3.61 2.00 -2.28
N TYR A 27 -4.46 2.74 -1.55
CA TYR A 27 -4.02 3.89 -0.76
C TYR A 27 -3.62 3.40 0.63
N PHE A 28 -2.32 3.27 0.86
CA PHE A 28 -1.80 2.76 2.13
C PHE A 28 -1.53 3.91 3.10
N ASP A 29 -2.53 4.21 3.93
CA ASP A 29 -2.55 5.33 4.86
C ASP A 29 -2.71 4.84 6.31
N ALA A 30 -1.68 4.14 6.80
CA ALA A 30 -1.56 3.76 8.20
C ALA A 30 -0.83 4.84 9.02
N PHE A 31 -0.88 4.75 10.35
CA PHE A 31 -0.04 5.59 11.20
C PHE A 31 1.45 5.36 10.93
N GLU A 32 2.27 6.33 11.37
CA GLU A 32 3.71 6.29 11.14
C GLU A 32 4.33 4.95 11.56
N PRO A 33 5.38 4.49 10.87
CA PRO A 33 5.92 3.16 11.11
C PRO A 33 6.45 2.88 12.53
N GLU A 34 6.79 3.90 13.30
CA GLU A 34 7.19 3.79 14.71
C GLU A 34 5.98 3.67 15.64
N THR A 35 4.81 4.15 15.20
CA THR A 35 3.56 4.09 15.96
C THR A 35 2.84 2.76 15.73
N GLN A 36 2.89 2.23 14.50
CA GLN A 36 2.26 0.95 14.13
C GLN A 36 3.18 0.04 13.31
N PRO A 37 4.36 -0.35 13.83
CA PRO A 37 5.38 -1.09 13.08
C PRO A 37 4.89 -2.40 12.46
N GLU A 38 3.91 -3.05 13.08
CA GLU A 38 3.30 -4.30 12.63
C GLU A 38 2.67 -4.21 11.24
N LEU A 39 2.23 -3.01 10.81
CA LEU A 39 1.63 -2.77 9.51
C LEU A 39 2.66 -2.49 8.40
N TRP A 40 3.94 -2.29 8.74
CA TRP A 40 4.99 -1.91 7.79
C TRP A 40 6.01 -3.02 7.53
N THR A 41 5.63 -4.26 7.86
CA THR A 41 6.46 -5.46 7.67
C THR A 41 6.45 -5.93 6.23
N GLU A 42 7.46 -6.71 5.84
CA GLU A 42 7.50 -7.39 4.54
C GLU A 42 6.26 -8.26 4.33
N ASP A 43 5.85 -9.02 5.35
CA ASP A 43 4.68 -9.92 5.26
C ASP A 43 3.38 -9.17 4.94
N VAL A 44 3.18 -7.98 5.54
CA VAL A 44 2.01 -7.14 5.22
C VAL A 44 2.08 -6.66 3.77
N PHE A 45 3.24 -6.21 3.31
CA PHE A 45 3.39 -5.82 1.91
C PHE A 45 3.22 -7.01 0.96
N LYS A 46 3.68 -8.21 1.32
CA LYS A 46 3.49 -9.42 0.51
C LYS A 46 2.00 -9.77 0.39
N ARG A 47 1.24 -9.64 1.47
CA ARG A 47 -0.22 -9.83 1.43
C ARG A 47 -0.91 -8.80 0.54
N LEU A 48 -0.53 -7.53 0.65
CA LEU A 48 -1.05 -6.47 -0.22
C LEU A 48 -0.70 -6.75 -1.69
N PHE A 49 0.54 -7.14 -1.97
CA PHE A 49 1.00 -7.55 -3.29
C PHE A 49 0.11 -8.65 -3.86
N ASP A 50 -0.14 -9.70 -3.07
CA ASP A 50 -0.97 -10.83 -3.48
C ASP A 50 -2.42 -10.45 -3.69
N MET A 51 -2.95 -9.46 -2.99
CA MET A 51 -4.31 -8.91 -3.18
C MET A 51 -4.42 -7.94 -4.36
N MET A 52 -3.34 -7.57 -5.02
CA MET A 52 -3.37 -6.64 -6.15
C MET A 52 -3.39 -7.37 -7.51
N VAL A 53 -3.87 -6.69 -8.55
CA VAL A 53 -3.71 -7.16 -9.93
C VAL A 53 -2.29 -6.90 -10.43
N ASP A 54 -1.89 -7.59 -11.49
CA ASP A 54 -0.68 -7.26 -12.24
C ASP A 54 -0.79 -5.84 -12.82
N GLY A 55 0.28 -5.06 -12.68
CA GLY A 55 0.28 -3.63 -12.97
C GLY A 55 -0.41 -2.75 -11.91
N GLY A 56 -0.94 -3.32 -10.83
CA GLY A 56 -1.60 -2.58 -9.75
C GLY A 56 -0.63 -1.66 -8.99
N ILE A 57 -1.16 -0.56 -8.43
CA ILE A 57 -0.37 0.47 -7.76
C ILE A 57 -0.71 0.55 -6.27
N LEU A 58 0.30 0.62 -5.43
CA LEU A 58 0.19 0.99 -4.02
C LEU A 58 0.90 2.33 -3.84
N THR A 59 0.27 3.25 -3.12
CA THR A 59 0.86 4.54 -2.80
C THR A 59 0.79 4.83 -1.31
N THR A 60 1.82 5.45 -0.77
CA THR A 60 1.87 5.85 0.64
C THR A 60 2.68 7.14 0.81
N TYR A 61 2.33 7.91 1.84
CA TYR A 61 3.10 9.09 2.21
C TYR A 61 4.46 8.76 2.83
N CYS A 62 4.66 7.52 3.29
CA CYS A 62 5.85 7.12 4.03
C CYS A 62 7.05 6.89 3.09
N CYS A 63 8.17 7.54 3.39
CA CYS A 63 9.42 7.43 2.62
C CYS A 63 10.58 6.79 3.40
N LYS A 64 10.29 6.08 4.49
CA LYS A 64 11.35 5.46 5.31
C LYS A 64 12.06 4.36 4.54
N GLY A 65 13.38 4.31 4.67
CA GLY A 65 14.23 3.42 3.88
C GLY A 65 13.89 1.95 4.06
N TYR A 66 13.51 1.52 5.27
CA TYR A 66 13.14 0.13 5.52
C TYR A 66 11.76 -0.23 4.94
N VAL A 67 10.81 0.70 4.94
CA VAL A 67 9.49 0.50 4.29
C VAL A 67 9.70 0.21 2.81
N ARG A 68 10.55 1.01 2.14
CA ARG A 68 10.94 0.76 0.75
C ARG A 68 11.58 -0.62 0.57
N ARG A 69 12.50 -1.02 1.45
CA ARG A 69 13.14 -2.35 1.36
C ARG A 69 12.14 -3.49 1.54
N ASN A 70 11.20 -3.36 2.47
CA ASN A 70 10.16 -4.36 2.72
C ASN A 70 9.21 -4.48 1.53
N MET A 71 8.83 -3.37 0.90
CA MET A 71 8.03 -3.40 -0.35
C MET A 71 8.78 -4.08 -1.50
N ILE A 72 10.09 -3.81 -1.65
CA ILE A 72 10.92 -4.48 -2.67
C ILE A 72 11.02 -5.97 -2.39
N ALA A 73 11.26 -6.36 -1.13
CA ALA A 73 11.34 -7.76 -0.73
C ALA A 73 10.01 -8.51 -0.97
N ALA A 74 8.88 -7.83 -0.75
CA ALA A 74 7.55 -8.35 -1.06
C ALA A 74 7.27 -8.50 -2.58
N GLY A 75 8.13 -7.96 -3.45
CA GLY A 75 8.03 -8.10 -4.91
C GLY A 75 7.62 -6.84 -5.68
N PHE A 76 7.39 -5.70 -5.00
CA PHE A 76 7.05 -4.46 -5.68
C PHE A 76 8.25 -3.82 -6.38
N VAL A 77 7.99 -3.17 -7.52
CA VAL A 77 8.89 -2.17 -8.10
C VAL A 77 8.59 -0.83 -7.44
N VAL A 78 9.56 -0.25 -6.73
CA VAL A 78 9.33 0.91 -5.85
C VAL A 78 10.08 2.15 -6.33
N GLU A 79 9.32 3.19 -6.61
CA GLU A 79 9.81 4.50 -7.02
C GLU A 79 9.55 5.56 -5.93
N LYS A 80 10.53 6.46 -5.78
CA LYS A 80 10.33 7.69 -5.00
C LYS A 80 9.89 8.78 -5.96
N VAL A 81 8.77 9.43 -5.65
CA VAL A 81 8.24 10.53 -6.45
C VAL A 81 8.17 11.81 -5.61
N PRO A 82 8.16 13.01 -6.22
CA PRO A 82 7.96 14.25 -5.49
C PRO A 82 6.69 14.20 -4.64
N GLY A 83 6.79 14.63 -3.38
CA GLY A 83 5.64 14.71 -2.49
C GLY A 83 4.70 15.87 -2.84
N PRO A 84 3.48 15.89 -2.29
CA PRO A 84 2.60 17.05 -2.38
C PRO A 84 3.20 18.27 -1.66
N PRO A 85 2.66 19.50 -1.84
CA PRO A 85 3.15 20.70 -1.16
C PRO A 85 3.36 20.46 0.34
N GLY A 86 4.60 20.68 0.82
CA GLY A 86 4.99 20.45 2.21
C GLY A 86 5.64 19.09 2.50
N LYS A 87 5.67 18.15 1.55
CA LYS A 87 6.43 16.88 1.64
C LYS A 87 7.45 16.77 0.51
N ARG A 88 8.68 16.39 0.85
CA ARG A 88 9.77 16.26 -0.14
C ARG A 88 9.53 15.10 -1.10
N GLU A 89 9.18 13.94 -0.56
CA GLU A 89 9.06 12.70 -1.33
C GLU A 89 7.85 11.89 -0.83
N MET A 90 7.28 11.07 -1.70
CA MET A 90 6.35 9.98 -1.38
C MET A 90 6.74 8.70 -2.15
N ILE A 91 6.18 7.55 -1.76
CA ILE A 91 6.45 6.27 -2.42
C ILE A 91 5.27 5.86 -3.30
N VAL A 92 5.61 5.40 -4.50
CA VAL A 92 4.73 4.64 -5.39
C VAL A 92 5.35 3.27 -5.62
N ALA A 93 4.59 2.21 -5.38
CA ALA A 93 5.00 0.82 -5.53
C ALA A 93 4.08 0.13 -6.54
N GLN A 94 4.65 -0.48 -7.58
CA GLN A 94 3.91 -1.17 -8.62
C GLN A 94 4.11 -2.68 -8.51
N ARG A 95 3.02 -3.44 -8.58
CA ARG A 95 3.09 -4.88 -8.83
C ARG A 95 3.43 -5.07 -10.32
N PRO A 96 4.58 -5.66 -10.67
CA PRO A 96 4.96 -5.83 -12.07
C PRO A 96 3.96 -6.72 -12.82
N LEU A 97 4.01 -6.65 -14.16
CA LEU A 97 3.21 -7.49 -15.06
C LEU A 97 3.66 -8.95 -15.04
#